data_AF-A0AAD7ZF63-F1
#
_entry.id   AF-A0AAD7ZF63-F1
#
_cell.length_a   1.000
_cell.length_b   1.000
_cell.length_c   1.000
_cell.angle_alpha   90.00
_cell.angle_beta   90.00
_cell.angle_gamma   90.00
#
_symmetry.space_group_name_H-M   'P 1'
#
loop_
_entity.id
_entity.type
_entity.pdbx_description
1 polymer ?
#
loop_
_entity_poly.entity_id
_entity_poly.type
_entity_poly.pdbx_seq_one_letter_code
_entity_poly.pdbx_strand_id
1 'polypeptide(L)'
;MLNDREAARRARREFNVALKPSTVGKWRKLLLETGRMQKIKPPRMPRISTDAETTKRIVEAFDASPQKSTPQAARELHISQSSVCRVLKRGWNFVNLCKGISKRRTLDGAPPHYAIAVREILDDHLQNRWVGRRGSIEWPARSPDLTACDYWLWGYLKEKVYARKHQDVDMLKLVIEEENRAIPLNMYHNAMNDFLKRCQLCLDANGEQFEAIK
;
A
#
# COMPACT_ATOMS: atom_id res chain seq x y z
N MET A 1 -39.96 -29.13 -7.87
CA MET A 1 -38.91 -28.36 -7.15
C MET A 1 -38.70 -29.00 -5.77
N LEU A 2 -37.47 -29.37 -5.39
CA LEU A 2 -37.21 -29.94 -4.05
C LEU A 2 -37.59 -28.95 -2.95
N ASN A 3 -38.30 -29.39 -1.91
CA ASN A 3 -38.60 -28.56 -0.75
C ASN A 3 -37.36 -28.38 0.15
N ASP A 4 -37.34 -27.35 1.00
CA ASP A 4 -36.16 -27.01 1.81
C ASP A 4 -35.73 -28.11 2.79
N ARG A 5 -36.68 -28.94 3.26
CA ARG A 5 -36.40 -30.06 4.16
C ARG A 5 -35.71 -31.21 3.43
N GLU A 6 -36.15 -31.51 2.21
CA GLU A 6 -35.52 -32.54 1.37
C GLU A 6 -34.14 -32.13 0.90
N ALA A 7 -33.96 -30.86 0.50
CA ALA A 7 -32.65 -30.33 0.16
C ALA A 7 -31.67 -30.40 1.34
N ALA A 8 -32.13 -30.10 2.56
CA ALA A 8 -31.31 -30.27 3.78
C ALA A 8 -30.97 -31.74 4.07
N ARG A 9 -31.91 -32.67 3.87
CA ARG A 9 -31.65 -34.12 4.04
C ARG A 9 -30.68 -34.64 2.99
N ARG A 10 -30.79 -34.17 1.75
CA ARG A 10 -29.91 -34.56 0.65
C ARG A 10 -28.48 -34.05 0.88
N ALA A 11 -28.34 -32.80 1.34
CA ALA A 11 -27.05 -32.25 1.74
C ALA A 11 -26.35 -33.08 2.83
N ARG A 12 -27.12 -33.62 3.78
CA ARG A 12 -26.59 -34.51 4.82
C ARG A 12 -26.19 -35.89 4.27
N ARG A 13 -26.94 -36.45 3.33
CA ARG A 13 -26.65 -37.78 2.76
C ARG A 13 -25.49 -37.76 1.77
N GLU A 14 -25.44 -36.76 0.89
CA GLU A 14 -24.47 -36.71 -0.22
C GLU A 14 -23.17 -36.01 0.19
N PHE A 15 -23.24 -35.01 1.08
CA PHE A 15 -22.09 -34.16 1.44
C PHE A 15 -21.74 -34.18 2.92
N ASN A 16 -22.44 -34.99 3.74
CA ASN A 16 -22.28 -35.05 5.20
C ASN A 16 -22.41 -33.69 5.92
N VAL A 17 -23.16 -32.73 5.34
CA VAL A 17 -23.35 -31.40 5.93
C VAL A 17 -24.71 -31.30 6.63
N ALA A 18 -24.68 -30.99 7.92
CA ALA A 18 -25.85 -30.78 8.76
C ALA A 18 -26.48 -29.39 8.56
N LEU A 19 -27.35 -29.23 7.56
CA LEU A 19 -28.06 -27.96 7.33
C LEU A 19 -29.45 -27.94 7.99
N LYS A 20 -29.82 -26.79 8.57
CA LYS A 20 -31.21 -26.53 9.00
C LYS A 20 -32.05 -26.15 7.77
N PRO A 21 -33.30 -26.63 7.65
CA PRO A 21 -34.18 -26.27 6.53
C PRO A 21 -34.38 -24.76 6.37
N SER A 22 -34.40 -24.00 7.48
CA SER A 22 -34.51 -22.53 7.46
C SER A 22 -33.29 -21.84 6.84
N THR A 23 -32.10 -22.44 6.91
CA THR A 23 -30.90 -21.93 6.24
C THR A 23 -30.97 -22.16 4.74
N VAL A 24 -31.47 -23.34 4.33
CA VAL A 24 -31.69 -23.67 2.91
C VAL A 24 -32.71 -22.72 2.29
N GLY A 25 -33.81 -22.43 2.98
CA GLY A 25 -34.81 -21.46 2.52
C GLY A 25 -34.25 -20.05 2.36
N LYS A 26 -33.40 -19.59 3.30
CA LYS A 26 -32.71 -18.29 3.17
C LYS A 26 -31.78 -18.23 1.97
N TRP A 27 -31.03 -19.30 1.70
CA TRP A 27 -30.12 -19.36 0.55
C TRP A 27 -30.89 -19.44 -0.77
N ARG A 28 -31.97 -20.21 -0.83
CA ARG A 28 -32.86 -20.27 -1.99
C ARG A 28 -33.45 -18.89 -2.31
N LYS A 29 -33.97 -18.19 -1.29
CA LYS A 29 -34.50 -16.84 -1.45
C LYS A 29 -33.44 -15.87 -1.98
N LEU A 30 -32.25 -15.87 -1.35
CA LEU A 30 -31.13 -15.03 -1.78
C LEU A 30 -30.69 -15.32 -3.22
N LEU A 31 -30.63 -16.60 -3.61
CA LEU A 31 -30.24 -17.02 -4.96
C LEU A 31 -31.27 -16.61 -6.02
N LEU A 32 -32.57 -16.76 -5.73
CA LEU A 32 -33.64 -16.36 -6.63
C LEU A 32 -33.71 -14.83 -6.80
N GLU A 33 -33.43 -14.07 -5.74
CA GLU A 33 -33.49 -12.60 -5.74
C GLU A 33 -32.22 -11.95 -6.32
N THR A 34 -31.03 -12.54 -6.11
CA THR A 34 -29.75 -11.88 -6.44
C THR A 34 -28.90 -12.64 -7.47
N GLY A 35 -29.26 -13.89 -7.80
CA GLY A 35 -28.47 -14.77 -8.67
C GLY A 35 -27.12 -15.19 -8.09
N ARG A 36 -26.82 -14.88 -6.82
CA ARG A 36 -25.53 -15.16 -6.16
C ARG A 36 -25.74 -15.83 -4.80
N MET A 37 -24.88 -16.80 -4.48
CA MET A 37 -24.88 -17.50 -3.17
C MET A 37 -24.04 -16.79 -2.09
N GLN A 38 -23.25 -15.77 -2.46
CA GLN A 38 -22.40 -15.03 -1.53
C GLN A 38 -23.16 -13.85 -0.92
N LYS A 39 -23.05 -13.66 0.39
CA LYS A 39 -23.53 -12.43 1.04
C LYS A 39 -22.70 -11.26 0.52
N ILE A 40 -23.31 -10.34 -0.21
CA ILE A 40 -22.71 -9.04 -0.50
C ILE A 40 -22.48 -8.37 0.86
N LYS A 41 -21.23 -8.03 1.18
CA LYS A 41 -20.95 -7.22 2.37
C LYS A 41 -21.74 -5.91 2.19
N PRO A 42 -22.55 -5.48 3.17
CA PRO A 42 -23.24 -4.21 3.05
C PRO A 42 -22.20 -3.13 2.78
N PRO A 43 -22.50 -2.12 1.93
CA PRO A 43 -21.60 -1.00 1.76
C PRO A 43 -21.31 -0.46 3.16
N ARG A 44 -20.02 -0.42 3.54
CA ARG A 44 -19.64 0.25 4.77
C ARG A 44 -20.12 1.68 4.63
N MET A 45 -20.90 2.18 5.60
CA MET A 45 -21.21 3.61 5.63
C MET A 45 -19.91 4.37 5.41
N PRO A 46 -19.84 5.26 4.41
CA PRO A 46 -18.74 6.20 4.33
C PRO A 46 -18.68 6.89 5.70
N ARG A 47 -17.54 6.82 6.38
CA ARG A 47 -17.36 7.62 7.59
C ARG A 47 -17.27 9.07 7.13
N ILE A 48 -18.42 9.74 7.10
CA ILE A 48 -18.56 11.11 6.64
C ILE A 48 -17.65 12.02 7.47
N SER A 49 -16.85 12.78 6.73
CA SER A 49 -16.34 14.11 7.05
C SER A 49 -15.30 14.23 8.16
N THR A 50 -14.04 13.97 7.81
CA THR A 50 -13.13 15.12 7.94
C THR A 50 -13.28 15.88 6.63
N ASP A 51 -13.91 17.05 6.68
CA ASP A 51 -13.97 17.98 5.55
C ASP A 51 -12.56 18.16 4.95
N ALA A 52 -12.47 18.22 3.62
CA ALA A 52 -11.19 18.37 2.92
C ALA A 52 -10.46 19.63 3.41
N GLU A 53 -11.23 20.67 3.73
CA GLU A 53 -10.71 21.92 4.32
C GLU A 53 -10.17 21.71 5.74
N THR A 54 -10.85 20.91 6.56
CA THR A 54 -10.37 20.58 7.91
C THR A 54 -9.06 19.76 7.84
N THR A 55 -8.95 18.86 6.86
CA THR A 55 -7.72 18.09 6.61
C THR A 55 -6.57 19.01 6.20
N LYS A 56 -6.84 19.96 5.30
CA LYS A 56 -5.88 20.97 4.85
C LYS A 56 -5.39 21.86 5.99
N ARG A 57 -6.30 22.39 6.81
CA ARG A 57 -5.96 23.21 7.99
C ARG A 57 -5.10 22.48 9.01
N ILE A 58 -5.34 21.18 9.19
CA ILE A 58 -4.45 20.34 10.00
C ILE A 58 -3.07 20.35 9.35
N VAL A 59 -2.94 19.88 8.10
CA VAL A 59 -1.66 19.77 7.36
C VAL A 59 -0.86 21.07 7.32
N GLU A 60 -1.50 22.24 7.15
CA GLU A 60 -0.81 23.53 7.19
C GLU A 60 -0.24 23.86 8.58
N ALA A 61 -0.97 23.52 9.66
CA ALA A 61 -0.63 23.93 11.03
C ALA A 61 0.67 23.33 11.59
N PHE A 62 1.02 22.12 11.17
CA PHE A 62 2.35 21.52 11.39
C PHE A 62 3.29 21.55 10.18
N ASP A 63 2.88 21.87 8.94
CA ASP A 63 3.87 22.24 7.92
C ASP A 63 4.58 23.54 8.35
N ALA A 64 3.84 24.46 8.96
CA ALA A 64 4.38 25.66 9.61
C ALA A 64 5.22 25.36 10.88
N SER A 65 5.00 24.22 11.54
CA SER A 65 5.68 23.90 12.80
C SER A 65 5.75 22.37 13.04
N PRO A 66 6.71 21.66 12.42
CA PRO A 66 6.73 20.19 12.38
C PRO A 66 6.82 19.48 13.73
N GLN A 67 7.32 20.16 14.77
CA GLN A 67 7.46 19.62 16.13
C GLN A 67 6.22 19.86 17.02
N LYS A 68 5.13 20.41 16.45
CA LYS A 68 3.91 20.72 17.20
C LYS A 68 3.22 19.44 17.67
N SER A 69 2.75 19.44 18.91
CA SER A 69 2.08 18.28 19.49
C SER A 69 0.63 18.14 19.03
N THR A 70 0.12 16.90 18.95
CA THR A 70 -1.28 16.66 18.55
C THR A 70 -2.31 17.32 19.47
N PRO A 71 -2.12 17.44 20.80
CA PRO A 71 -3.02 18.19 21.66
C PRO A 71 -2.96 19.71 21.43
N GLN A 72 -1.77 20.24 21.11
CA GLN A 72 -1.61 21.66 20.82
C GLN A 72 -2.32 22.06 19.53
N ALA A 73 -2.11 21.32 18.45
CA ALA A 73 -2.81 21.57 17.18
C ALA A 73 -4.34 21.42 17.29
N ALA A 74 -4.81 20.49 18.14
CA ALA A 74 -6.24 20.34 18.41
C ALA A 74 -6.86 21.58 19.07
N ARG A 75 -6.14 22.21 20.01
CA ARG A 75 -6.57 23.46 20.66
C ARG A 75 -6.56 24.64 19.70
N GLU A 76 -5.50 24.78 18.90
CA GLU A 76 -5.34 25.86 17.93
C GLU A 76 -6.39 25.82 16.82
N LEU A 77 -6.74 24.62 16.34
CA LEU A 77 -7.69 24.45 15.24
C LEU A 77 -9.14 24.26 15.69
N HIS A 78 -9.40 24.20 17.01
CA HIS A 78 -10.70 23.89 17.60
C HIS A 78 -11.31 22.57 17.07
N ILE A 79 -10.47 21.55 16.89
CA ILE A 79 -10.85 20.21 16.42
C ILE A 79 -10.55 19.19 17.52
N SER A 80 -11.30 18.09 17.58
CA SER A 80 -10.99 17.01 18.53
C SER A 80 -9.61 16.40 18.25
N GLN A 81 -8.83 16.18 19.32
CA GLN A 81 -7.50 15.57 19.25
C GLN A 81 -7.52 14.21 18.53
N SER A 82 -8.59 13.43 18.70
CA SER A 82 -8.77 12.16 17.98
C SER A 82 -8.90 12.34 16.47
N SER A 83 -9.46 13.44 15.99
CA SER A 83 -9.58 13.74 14.55
C SER A 83 -8.26 14.24 13.99
N VAL A 84 -7.53 15.08 14.73
CA VAL A 84 -6.15 15.47 14.41
C VAL A 84 -5.27 14.23 14.29
N CYS A 85 -5.27 13.34 15.29
CA CYS A 85 -4.55 12.06 15.22
C CYS A 85 -4.99 11.17 14.06
N ARG A 86 -6.27 11.15 13.71
CA ARG A 86 -6.79 10.32 12.61
C ARG A 86 -6.34 10.86 11.25
N VAL A 87 -6.36 12.18 11.07
CA VAL A 87 -5.87 12.87 9.86
C VAL A 87 -4.36 12.72 9.74
N LEU A 88 -3.64 12.92 10.85
CA LEU A 88 -2.19 12.70 10.90
C LEU A 88 -1.81 11.28 10.51
N LYS A 89 -2.50 10.28 11.07
CA LYS A 89 -2.29 8.87 10.74
C LYS A 89 -2.64 8.51 9.30
N ARG A 90 -3.51 9.29 8.64
CA ARG A 90 -3.96 9.04 7.26
C ARG A 90 -3.09 9.72 6.21
N GLY A 91 -2.75 11.00 6.37
CA GLY A 91 -2.06 11.79 5.33
C GLY A 91 -0.73 12.38 5.76
N TRP A 92 -0.68 12.99 6.94
CA TRP A 92 0.51 13.72 7.38
C TRP A 92 1.71 12.84 7.65
N ASN A 93 1.49 11.79 8.44
CA ASN A 93 2.54 10.88 8.82
C ASN A 93 3.11 10.32 7.54
N PHE A 94 2.28 9.98 6.55
CA PHE A 94 2.78 9.45 5.29
C PHE A 94 3.63 10.44 4.49
N VAL A 95 3.24 11.71 4.28
CA VAL A 95 4.08 12.66 3.50
C VAL A 95 5.36 13.03 4.24
N ASN A 96 5.31 13.30 5.55
CA ASN A 96 6.52 13.61 6.33
C ASN A 96 7.40 12.38 6.56
N LEU A 97 6.79 11.20 6.66
CA LEU A 97 7.50 9.92 6.57
C LEU A 97 8.15 9.79 5.20
N CYS A 98 7.46 10.05 4.09
CA CYS A 98 8.06 10.03 2.75
C CYS A 98 9.23 11.03 2.63
N LYS A 99 9.11 12.25 3.16
CA LYS A 99 10.22 13.22 3.23
C LYS A 99 11.41 12.67 4.03
N GLY A 100 11.16 11.95 5.13
CA GLY A 100 12.20 11.27 5.92
C GLY A 100 12.73 9.98 5.29
N ILE A 101 11.91 9.26 4.52
CA ILE A 101 12.22 8.01 3.81
C ILE A 101 13.11 8.30 2.60
N SER A 102 12.94 9.45 1.93
CA SER A 102 13.78 9.82 0.78
C SER A 102 15.28 9.85 1.12
N LYS A 103 15.66 9.91 2.41
CA LYS A 103 17.05 9.86 2.89
C LYS A 103 17.44 8.50 3.52
N ARG A 104 16.58 7.49 3.42
CA ARG A 104 16.72 6.15 4.03
C ARG A 104 16.70 5.09 2.94
N ARG A 105 17.28 3.93 3.22
CA ARG A 105 17.22 2.78 2.30
C ARG A 105 15.84 2.13 2.40
N THR A 106 15.09 2.07 1.29
CA THR A 106 13.78 1.41 1.19
C THR A 106 13.91 -0.04 0.74
N LEU A 107 13.14 -0.94 1.36
CA LEU A 107 12.99 -2.34 0.96
C LEU A 107 11.53 -2.66 0.66
N ASP A 108 11.30 -3.48 -0.36
CA ASP A 108 9.99 -3.90 -0.90
C ASP A 108 9.17 -4.82 0.03
N GLY A 109 9.75 -5.24 1.16
CA GLY A 109 9.11 -6.12 2.14
C GLY A 109 8.94 -7.57 1.67
N ALA A 110 9.69 -8.01 0.65
CA ALA A 110 9.72 -9.41 0.21
C ALA A 110 10.10 -10.37 1.36
N PRO A 111 9.68 -11.65 1.31
CA PRO A 111 9.95 -12.61 2.36
C PRO A 111 11.41 -12.70 2.88
N PRO A 112 12.44 -12.77 2.00
CA PRO A 112 13.82 -12.78 2.48
C PRO A 112 14.22 -11.48 3.18
N HIS A 113 13.60 -10.35 2.85
CA HIS A 113 13.92 -9.03 3.40
C HIS A 113 13.31 -8.76 4.80
N TYR A 114 12.42 -9.63 5.31
CA TYR A 114 11.89 -9.51 6.69
C TYR A 114 12.59 -10.41 7.72
N ALA A 115 13.45 -11.32 7.29
CA ALA A 115 14.12 -12.28 8.16
C ALA A 115 14.85 -11.55 9.31
N ILE A 116 14.83 -12.14 10.51
CA ILE A 116 15.43 -11.53 11.72
C ILE A 116 16.90 -11.18 11.47
N ALA A 117 17.67 -12.14 10.96
CA ALA A 117 19.09 -11.94 10.63
C ALA A 117 19.33 -10.77 9.66
N VAL A 118 18.47 -10.61 8.65
CA VAL A 118 18.57 -9.49 7.69
C VAL A 118 18.27 -8.16 8.38
N ARG A 119 17.25 -8.12 9.25
CA ARG A 119 16.91 -6.91 10.00
C ARG A 119 18.00 -6.50 10.98
N GLU A 120 18.61 -7.45 11.69
CA GLU A 120 19.74 -7.19 12.59
C GLU A 120 20.93 -6.59 11.84
N ILE A 121 21.26 -7.15 10.67
CA ILE A 121 22.31 -6.59 9.80
C ILE A 121 21.95 -5.17 9.35
N LEU A 122 20.70 -4.92 8.96
CA LEU A 122 20.25 -3.60 8.51
C LEU A 122 20.24 -2.58 9.65
N ASP A 123 19.84 -2.98 10.85
CA ASP A 123 19.85 -2.13 12.04
C ASP A 123 21.27 -1.69 12.39
N ASP A 124 22.23 -2.62 12.35
CA ASP A 124 23.65 -2.36 12.62
C ASP A 124 24.31 -1.50 11.53
N HIS A 125 24.22 -1.93 10.26
CA HIS A 125 24.94 -1.29 9.15
C HIS A 125 24.32 0.05 8.73
N LEU A 126 23.00 0.20 8.87
CA LEU A 126 22.29 1.41 8.46
C LEU A 126 21.88 2.26 9.67
N GLN A 127 22.28 1.90 10.90
CA GLN A 127 22.03 2.65 12.13
C GLN A 127 20.53 2.99 12.28
N ASN A 128 19.66 2.02 12.08
CA ASN A 128 18.20 2.20 12.07
C ASN A 128 17.66 3.19 11.00
N ARG A 129 18.43 3.50 9.96
CA ARG A 129 18.03 4.39 8.84
C ARG A 129 17.56 3.62 7.61
N TRP A 130 16.77 2.56 7.83
CA TRP A 130 16.14 1.78 6.76
C TRP A 130 14.64 1.66 6.97
N VAL A 131 13.94 1.41 5.88
CA VAL A 131 12.48 1.43 5.78
C VAL A 131 12.06 0.12 5.15
N GLY A 132 11.13 -0.57 5.79
CA GLY A 132 10.70 -1.88 5.32
C GLY A 132 9.73 -2.54 6.28
N ARG A 133 9.31 -3.76 5.96
CA ARG A 133 8.35 -4.49 6.78
C ARG A 133 8.96 -4.83 8.14
N ARG A 134 8.35 -4.34 9.23
CA ARG A 134 8.85 -4.46 10.63
C ARG A 134 10.23 -3.82 10.87
N GLY A 135 10.59 -2.80 10.11
CA GLY A 135 11.75 -1.96 10.35
C GLY A 135 11.42 -0.73 11.22
N SER A 136 12.38 0.20 11.35
CA SER A 136 12.20 1.47 12.08
C SER A 136 11.00 2.29 11.60
N ILE A 137 10.69 2.15 10.31
CA ILE A 137 9.53 2.71 9.65
C ILE A 137 8.87 1.57 8.89
N GLU A 138 7.59 1.31 9.18
CA GLU A 138 6.80 0.33 8.43
C GLU A 138 6.55 0.82 7.01
N TRP A 139 6.93 -0.02 6.05
CA TRP A 139 6.59 0.17 4.63
C TRP A 139 5.33 -0.62 4.27
N PRO A 140 4.39 -0.05 3.48
CA PRO A 140 3.20 -0.75 3.05
C PRO A 140 3.55 -1.99 2.21
N ALA A 141 2.77 -3.06 2.39
CA ALA A 141 2.95 -4.28 1.60
C ALA A 141 2.44 -4.07 0.18
N ARG A 142 3.13 -4.65 -0.81
CA ARG A 142 2.76 -4.63 -2.24
C ARG A 142 2.66 -3.21 -2.81
N SER A 143 3.67 -2.38 -2.58
CA SER A 143 3.73 -1.01 -3.08
C SER A 143 4.91 -0.80 -4.05
N PRO A 144 4.94 -1.50 -5.21
CA PRO A 144 5.97 -1.27 -6.23
C PRO A 144 5.92 0.17 -6.75
N ASP A 145 4.74 0.78 -6.76
CA ASP A 145 4.53 2.17 -7.20
C ASP A 145 5.29 3.21 -6.37
N LEU A 146 5.83 2.81 -5.21
CA LEU A 146 6.57 3.65 -4.27
C LEU A 146 8.07 3.31 -4.21
N THR A 147 8.52 2.25 -4.88
CA THR A 147 9.93 1.86 -4.90
C THR A 147 10.61 2.38 -6.17
N ALA A 148 11.63 3.25 -6.03
CA ALA A 148 12.33 3.85 -7.17
C ALA A 148 12.93 2.84 -8.15
N CYS A 149 13.35 1.67 -7.64
CA CYS A 149 13.80 0.58 -8.51
C CYS A 149 12.67 0.06 -9.39
N ASP A 150 11.48 -0.15 -8.82
CA ASP A 150 10.34 -0.78 -9.49
C ASP A 150 9.68 0.16 -10.50
N TYR A 151 9.41 1.42 -10.13
CA TYR A 151 8.71 2.34 -11.02
C TYR A 151 9.59 3.03 -12.07
N TRP A 152 10.91 2.99 -11.92
CA TRP A 152 11.84 3.69 -12.81
C TRP A 152 13.02 2.83 -13.26
N LEU A 153 13.90 2.41 -12.35
CA LEU A 153 15.19 1.82 -12.71
C LEU A 153 15.05 0.56 -13.56
N TRP A 154 14.20 -0.38 -13.12
CA TRP A 154 14.03 -1.65 -13.82
C TRP A 154 13.39 -1.47 -15.19
N GLY A 155 12.41 -0.57 -15.32
CA GLY A 155 11.82 -0.23 -16.62
C GLY A 155 12.85 0.37 -17.57
N TYR A 156 13.63 1.34 -17.09
CA TYR A 156 14.69 1.99 -17.85
C TYR A 156 15.78 1.01 -18.30
N LEU A 157 16.33 0.23 -17.36
CA LEU A 157 17.37 -0.74 -17.66
C LEU A 157 16.86 -1.81 -18.62
N LYS A 158 15.62 -2.29 -18.43
CA LYS A 158 15.02 -3.27 -19.34
C LYS A 158 14.97 -2.72 -20.77
N GLU A 159 14.50 -1.49 -20.96
CA GLU A 159 14.46 -0.88 -22.30
C GLU A 159 15.85 -0.81 -22.96
N LYS A 160 16.86 -0.38 -22.21
CA LYS A 160 18.24 -0.23 -22.72
C LYS A 160 18.94 -1.56 -22.95
N VAL A 161 18.88 -2.46 -21.98
CA VAL A 161 19.55 -3.77 -22.03
C VAL A 161 18.95 -4.61 -23.15
N TYR A 162 17.62 -4.65 -23.30
CA TYR A 162 16.97 -5.47 -24.34
C TYR A 162 16.96 -4.82 -25.73
N ALA A 163 17.50 -3.60 -25.89
CA ALA A 163 17.72 -3.01 -27.22
C ALA A 163 18.78 -3.78 -28.03
N ARG A 164 19.70 -4.48 -27.35
CA ARG A 164 20.70 -5.37 -27.96
C ARG A 164 20.39 -6.84 -27.66
N LYS A 165 20.71 -7.74 -28.59
CA LYS A 165 20.64 -9.19 -28.37
C LYS A 165 21.90 -9.66 -27.63
N HIS A 166 21.71 -10.51 -26.64
CA HIS A 166 22.78 -11.09 -25.82
C HIS A 166 22.98 -12.55 -26.20
N GLN A 167 24.23 -12.98 -26.33
CA GLN A 167 24.56 -14.36 -26.70
C GLN A 167 24.69 -15.28 -25.47
N ASP A 168 25.11 -14.72 -24.34
CA ASP A 168 25.29 -15.43 -23.09
C ASP A 168 24.99 -14.54 -21.87
N VAL A 169 25.07 -15.15 -20.68
CA VAL A 169 24.77 -14.49 -19.40
C VAL A 169 25.85 -13.48 -19.02
N ASP A 170 27.10 -13.67 -19.42
CA ASP A 170 28.20 -12.79 -19.02
C ASP A 170 28.19 -11.49 -19.82
N MET A 171 27.87 -11.58 -21.10
CA MET A 171 27.58 -10.44 -21.97
C MET A 171 26.39 -9.65 -21.41
N LEU A 172 25.30 -10.32 -21.01
CA LEU A 172 24.15 -9.68 -20.37
C LEU A 172 24.53 -8.93 -19.08
N LYS A 173 25.34 -9.53 -18.20
CA LYS A 173 25.82 -8.87 -16.97
C LYS A 173 26.64 -7.63 -17.28
N LEU A 174 27.57 -7.74 -18.22
CA LEU A 174 28.43 -6.64 -18.65
C LEU A 174 27.59 -5.48 -19.19
N VAL A 175 26.60 -5.79 -20.02
CA VAL A 175 25.64 -4.81 -20.53
C VAL A 175 24.90 -4.10 -19.39
N ILE A 176 24.36 -4.85 -18.43
CA ILE A 176 23.63 -4.26 -17.29
C ILE A 176 24.52 -3.29 -16.52
N GLU A 177 25.79 -3.66 -16.29
CA GLU A 177 26.74 -2.80 -15.60
C GLU A 177 27.08 -1.53 -16.39
N GLU A 178 27.27 -1.63 -17.70
CA GLU A 178 27.50 -0.49 -18.60
C GLU A 178 26.32 0.48 -18.58
N GLU A 179 25.10 -0.02 -18.82
CA GLU A 179 23.90 0.81 -18.85
C GLU A 179 23.65 1.47 -17.49
N ASN A 180 23.89 0.75 -16.38
CA ASN A 180 23.73 1.30 -15.04
C ASN A 180 24.78 2.37 -14.73
N ARG A 181 26.04 2.20 -15.17
CA ARG A 181 27.09 3.24 -15.01
C ARG A 181 26.84 4.46 -15.90
N ALA A 182 26.18 4.27 -17.04
CA ALA A 182 25.83 5.35 -17.96
C ALA A 182 24.66 6.22 -17.47
N ILE A 183 23.95 5.83 -16.40
CA ILE A 183 22.82 6.62 -15.87
C ILE A 183 23.36 7.93 -15.27
N PRO A 184 22.96 9.09 -15.79
CA PRO A 184 23.41 10.37 -15.25
C PRO A 184 22.73 10.66 -13.90
N LEU A 185 23.46 11.36 -13.02
CA LEU A 185 23.03 11.64 -11.65
C LEU A 185 21.67 12.38 -11.57
N ASN A 186 21.38 13.24 -12.54
CA ASN A 186 20.12 13.97 -12.61
C ASN A 186 18.91 13.03 -12.75
N MET A 187 19.04 11.89 -13.41
CA MET A 187 17.94 10.92 -13.52
C MET A 187 17.63 10.26 -12.18
N TYR A 188 18.65 9.95 -11.38
CA TYR A 188 18.45 9.49 -10.00
C TYR A 188 17.75 10.55 -9.15
N HIS A 189 18.18 11.81 -9.24
CA HIS A 189 17.53 12.91 -8.52
C HIS A 189 16.05 13.09 -8.95
N ASN A 190 15.76 13.00 -10.25
CA ASN A 190 14.39 13.07 -10.76
C ASN A 190 13.53 11.92 -10.22
N ALA A 191 14.04 10.69 -10.25
CA ALA A 191 13.35 9.54 -9.71
C ALA A 191 13.07 9.70 -8.20
N MET A 192 14.05 10.18 -7.43
CA MET A 192 13.86 10.44 -6.00
C MET A 192 12.90 11.60 -5.72
N ASN A 193 12.85 12.63 -6.58
CA ASN A 193 11.88 13.71 -6.45
C ASN A 193 10.45 13.25 -6.79
N ASP A 194 10.31 12.34 -7.75
CA ASP A 194 9.03 11.76 -8.12
C ASP A 194 8.46 10.84 -7.03
N PHE A 195 9.28 10.36 -6.10
CA PHE A 195 8.81 9.62 -4.94
C PHE A 195 7.78 10.40 -4.12
N LEU A 196 8.03 11.69 -3.85
CA LEU A 196 7.09 12.51 -3.10
C LEU A 196 5.77 12.72 -3.85
N LYS A 197 5.85 12.91 -5.18
CA LYS A 197 4.66 13.01 -6.05
C LYS A 197 3.85 11.71 -6.02
N ARG A 198 4.52 10.56 -6.10
CA ARG A 198 3.89 9.24 -6.01
C ARG A 198 3.28 8.97 -4.64
N CYS A 199 3.92 9.43 -3.56
CA CYS A 199 3.32 9.39 -2.22
C CYS A 199 2.02 10.22 -2.19
N GLN A 200 1.99 11.39 -2.81
CA GLN A 200 0.79 12.22 -2.88
C GLN A 200 -0.32 11.54 -3.70
N LEU A 201 0.01 10.98 -4.87
CA LEU A 201 -0.96 10.22 -5.67
C LEU A 201 -1.55 9.02 -4.92
N CYS A 202 -0.73 8.32 -4.14
CA CYS A 202 -1.19 7.24 -3.27
C CYS A 202 -2.17 7.73 -2.20
N LEU A 203 -1.93 8.91 -1.63
CA LEU A 203 -2.85 9.53 -0.67
C LEU A 203 -4.15 9.96 -1.33
N ASP A 204 -4.08 10.57 -2.50
CA ASP A 204 -5.24 11.01 -3.28
C ASP A 204 -6.12 9.81 -3.67
N ALA A 205 -5.48 8.67 -3.98
CA ALA A 205 -6.13 7.39 -4.22
C ALA A 205 -6.56 6.63 -2.94
N ASN A 206 -6.45 7.23 -1.75
CA ASN A 206 -6.74 6.60 -0.45
C ASN A 206 -6.02 5.24 -0.23
N GLY A 207 -4.82 5.08 -0.77
CA GLY A 207 -4.02 3.86 -0.69
C GLY A 207 -4.35 2.80 -1.75
N GLU A 208 -5.21 3.10 -2.72
CA GLU A 208 -5.44 2.26 -3.90
C GLU A 208 -4.35 2.45 -4.97
N GLN A 209 -4.28 1.54 -5.94
CA GLN A 209 -3.36 1.66 -7.06
C GLN A 209 -3.75 2.84 -7.96
N PHE A 210 -2.78 3.71 -8.28
CA PHE A 210 -3.03 4.97 -8.97
C PHE A 210 -2.54 5.00 -10.43
N GLU A 211 -1.93 3.92 -10.94
CA GLU A 211 -1.53 3.85 -12.37
C GLU A 211 -2.72 3.77 -13.35
N ALA A 212 -3.94 3.51 -12.84
CA ALA A 212 -5.18 3.51 -13.62
C ALA A 212 -5.81 4.91 -13.78
N ILE A 213 -5.20 5.95 -13.21
CA ILE A 213 -5.66 7.35 -13.33
C ILE A 213 -4.79 8.03 -14.39
N LYS A 214 -5.13 7.82 -15.66
CA LYS A 214 -4.64 8.61 -16.79
C LYS A 214 -5.79 9.37 -17.41
#